data_AF-A0A419KFK9-F1
#
_entry.id   AF-A0A419KFK9-F1
#
_cell.length_a   1.000
_cell.length_b   1.000
_cell.length_c   1.000
_cell.angle_alpha   90.00
_cell.angle_beta   90.00
_cell.angle_gamma   90.00
#
_symmetry.space_group_name_H-M   'P 1'
#
loop_
_entity.id
_entity.type
_entity.pdbx_description
1 polymer ?
#
loop_
_entity_poly.entity_id
_entity_poly.type
_entity_poly.pdbx_seq_one_letter_code
_entity_poly.pdbx_strand_id
1 'polypeptide(L)'
;MPYGDIQHNFMKAMSNKFAERPEGTKTKFYVYGGWTQSKRKTEFVEEAKKLATARQSRTPGYNPDVGMPQGQRYLMPYMLNHTDIMVDADDLHFINNAAMQQAWDDIKRTIILGLDDAHGLLEARLGKEVTPDTISHYMEVLNHALPGGAVIQEHMVETKPMLVNDCYAKVFTGDDDLADALDRRFLLDINKEFPTGWTKPYEQADQLKEAIGKKLWQVLRMPTVVGRVCDGETMFRWVGMQVGMTMINAYKMCAGESSTGEFAYYAKHAAVVQMANKMPVRRERGHNEPGGLPLGINADCTRSPALFPNDPIRAELESIAIAALVQDQLWFGSYMSGGVGFTQYASATYTDNILEDFCYKGCEIGLDFAGAELGVPPAEAMGKIKGDKLTMDFLEKVIRAENDYALTQYEAYPTVAESHFGGSVRACCAAAGVGSAIACATGLAQPTLSGWSLSMLGHYERVGRLGFYGYDLQDQCTAPCSYSYQSDEGLPFEMRGTNYPNYAMNVGHQSAYGGLVAGAHLANKDAWVLSPLVKVAFADRDLPFDWGYTTREFGRGGLREFKPAGERDLIIGGYYGR
;
A
#
# COMPACT_ATOMS: atom_id res chain seq x y z
N MET A 1 2.78 -28.18 12.53
CA MET A 1 2.93 -27.24 13.66
C MET A 1 3.09 -25.86 13.04
N PRO A 2 2.48 -24.82 13.62
CA PRO A 2 2.66 -23.44 13.19
C PRO A 2 4.12 -23.01 13.32
N TYR A 3 4.44 -21.82 12.79
CA TYR A 3 5.77 -21.22 12.88
C TYR A 3 6.24 -21.13 14.34
N GLY A 4 7.54 -21.36 14.56
CA GLY A 4 8.10 -21.59 15.89
C GLY A 4 7.95 -20.42 16.86
N ASP A 5 7.92 -19.19 16.34
CA ASP A 5 7.74 -17.97 17.13
C ASP A 5 6.27 -17.52 17.17
N ILE A 6 5.74 -17.37 18.39
CA ILE A 6 4.36 -16.91 18.62
C ILE A 6 4.14 -15.44 18.23
N GLN A 7 5.19 -14.65 18.11
CA GLN A 7 5.10 -13.28 17.58
C GLN A 7 4.56 -13.27 16.14
N HIS A 8 4.92 -14.30 15.37
CA HIS A 8 4.65 -14.39 13.93
C HIS A 8 3.68 -15.53 13.56
N ASN A 9 3.23 -16.34 14.53
CA ASN A 9 2.24 -17.38 14.26
C ASN A 9 0.82 -16.99 14.65
N PHE A 10 -0.16 -17.73 14.12
CA PHE A 10 -1.59 -17.47 14.31
C PHE A 10 -2.15 -17.94 15.66
N MET A 11 -1.36 -18.63 16.50
CA MET A 11 -1.90 -19.31 17.69
C MET A 11 -2.50 -18.34 18.70
N LYS A 12 -1.89 -17.16 18.88
CA LYS A 12 -2.43 -16.11 19.77
C LYS A 12 -3.77 -15.60 19.26
N ALA A 13 -3.88 -15.31 17.97
CA ALA A 13 -5.14 -14.85 17.37
C ALA A 13 -6.23 -15.90 17.50
N MET A 14 -5.97 -17.15 17.12
CA MET A 14 -6.96 -18.24 17.21
C MET A 14 -7.42 -18.46 18.65
N SER A 15 -6.51 -18.42 19.63
CA SER A 15 -6.82 -18.60 21.05
C SER A 15 -7.64 -17.45 21.64
N ASN A 16 -7.43 -16.22 21.16
CA ASN A 16 -8.20 -15.06 21.60
C ASN A 16 -9.56 -14.93 20.91
N LYS A 17 -9.69 -15.52 19.71
CA LYS A 17 -10.86 -15.39 18.84
C LYS A 17 -11.93 -16.43 19.15
N PHE A 18 -11.54 -17.68 19.35
CA PHE A 18 -12.46 -18.80 19.56
C PHE A 18 -12.40 -19.31 20.99
N ALA A 19 -13.52 -19.87 21.47
CA ALA A 19 -13.57 -20.48 22.80
C ALA A 19 -12.93 -21.88 22.81
N GLU A 20 -13.02 -22.59 21.70
CA GLU A 20 -12.38 -23.87 21.46
C GLU A 20 -10.88 -23.73 21.23
N ARG A 21 -10.14 -24.84 21.40
CA ARG A 21 -8.73 -24.86 21.04
C ARG A 21 -8.54 -24.70 19.53
N PRO A 22 -7.40 -24.17 19.06
CA PRO A 22 -7.16 -23.98 17.63
C PRO A 22 -7.33 -25.24 16.76
N GLU A 23 -6.99 -26.42 17.29
CA GLU A 23 -7.15 -27.73 16.65
C GLU A 23 -8.57 -28.34 16.78
N GLY A 24 -9.50 -27.63 17.43
CA GLY A 24 -10.87 -28.09 17.65
C GLY A 24 -11.63 -28.25 16.34
N THR A 25 -12.27 -29.41 16.14
CA THR A 25 -13.01 -29.75 14.91
C THR A 25 -14.53 -29.56 15.01
N LYS A 26 -15.02 -29.11 16.16
CA LYS A 26 -16.46 -28.93 16.44
C LYS A 26 -16.68 -27.64 17.20
N THR A 27 -17.73 -26.91 16.85
CA THR A 27 -18.22 -25.74 17.57
C THR A 27 -19.75 -25.73 17.59
N LYS A 28 -20.35 -24.67 18.14
CA LYS A 28 -21.80 -24.47 18.24
C LYS A 28 -22.27 -23.43 17.23
N PHE A 29 -23.48 -23.62 16.71
CA PHE A 29 -24.17 -22.71 15.80
C PHE A 29 -25.59 -22.46 16.31
N TYR A 30 -26.24 -21.40 15.83
CA TYR A 30 -27.63 -21.03 16.11
C TYR A 30 -27.93 -20.70 17.58
N VAL A 31 -26.89 -20.47 18.39
CA VAL A 31 -26.99 -20.21 19.84
C VAL A 31 -26.61 -18.78 20.24
N TYR A 32 -26.25 -17.93 19.27
CA TYR A 32 -25.69 -16.59 19.53
C TYR A 32 -26.72 -15.45 19.40
N GLY A 33 -27.96 -15.73 19.06
CA GLY A 33 -29.00 -14.68 18.92
C GLY A 33 -28.84 -13.81 17.66
N GLY A 34 -28.19 -14.31 16.61
CA GLY A 34 -28.04 -13.59 15.34
C GLY A 34 -27.15 -12.36 15.47
N TRP A 35 -27.57 -11.23 14.91
CA TRP A 35 -26.79 -9.99 14.89
C TRP A 35 -26.61 -9.36 16.27
N THR A 36 -27.44 -9.74 17.25
CA THR A 36 -27.40 -9.18 18.62
C THR A 36 -26.16 -9.57 19.41
N GLN A 37 -25.41 -10.59 18.99
CA GLN A 37 -24.08 -10.90 19.55
C GLN A 37 -23.04 -9.82 19.23
N SER A 38 -23.27 -9.01 18.19
CA SER A 38 -22.33 -7.99 17.72
C SER A 38 -22.74 -6.61 18.21
N LYS A 39 -21.81 -5.92 18.88
CA LYS A 39 -21.97 -4.53 19.29
C LYS A 39 -22.20 -3.61 18.09
N ARG A 40 -21.43 -3.78 17.00
CA ARG A 40 -21.53 -2.97 15.78
C ARG A 40 -22.84 -3.14 15.05
N LYS A 41 -23.29 -4.38 14.86
CA LYS A 41 -24.59 -4.60 14.19
C LYS A 41 -25.76 -4.04 15.02
N THR A 42 -25.66 -4.10 16.34
CA THR A 42 -26.63 -3.45 17.24
C THR A 42 -26.63 -1.92 17.09
N GLU A 43 -25.44 -1.29 17.08
CA GLU A 43 -25.26 0.14 16.79
C GLU A 43 -25.90 0.53 15.44
N PHE A 44 -25.66 -0.25 14.38
CA PHE A 44 -26.22 0.03 13.05
C PHE A 44 -27.75 -0.04 13.01
N VAL A 45 -28.37 -1.00 13.71
CA VAL A 45 -29.84 -1.09 13.81
C VAL A 45 -30.43 0.13 14.53
N GLU A 46 -29.77 0.62 15.58
CA GLU A 46 -30.22 1.80 16.32
C GLU A 46 -30.11 3.08 15.50
N GLU A 47 -28.99 3.27 14.78
CA GLU A 47 -28.78 4.41 13.90
C GLU A 47 -29.75 4.42 12.71
N ALA A 48 -30.03 3.25 12.13
CA ALA A 48 -30.97 3.13 11.01
C ALA A 48 -32.38 3.60 11.36
N LYS A 49 -32.84 3.38 12.60
CA LYS A 49 -34.14 3.86 13.09
C LYS A 49 -34.19 5.39 13.14
N LYS A 50 -33.12 6.03 13.60
CA LYS A 50 -32.99 7.50 13.64
C LYS A 50 -33.00 8.06 12.21
N LEU A 51 -32.21 7.46 11.32
CA LEU A 51 -32.06 7.87 9.93
C LEU A 51 -33.38 7.77 9.15
N ALA A 52 -34.13 6.68 9.33
CA ALA A 52 -35.45 6.53 8.72
C ALA A 52 -36.41 7.64 9.17
N THR A 53 -36.35 8.05 10.45
CA THR A 53 -37.19 9.13 10.98
C THR A 53 -36.80 10.50 10.44
N ALA A 54 -35.51 10.74 10.19
CA ALA A 54 -34.99 12.00 9.65
C ALA A 54 -35.31 12.21 8.16
N ARG A 55 -35.69 11.16 7.42
CA ARG A 55 -36.04 11.23 5.99
C ARG A 55 -37.50 11.63 5.80
N GLN A 56 -37.77 12.55 4.88
CA GLN A 56 -39.11 13.10 4.60
C GLN A 56 -40.19 12.03 4.43
N SER A 57 -39.97 11.05 3.55
CA SER A 57 -40.92 9.96 3.28
C SER A 57 -40.72 8.74 4.18
N ARG A 58 -39.83 8.86 5.17
CA ARG A 58 -39.38 7.76 6.03
C ARG A 58 -38.85 6.54 5.27
N THR A 59 -38.23 6.77 4.11
CA THR A 59 -37.61 5.71 3.32
C THR A 59 -36.66 4.90 4.21
N PRO A 60 -36.83 3.56 4.30
CA PRO A 60 -36.10 2.73 5.26
C PRO A 60 -34.59 2.76 5.02
N GLY A 61 -33.83 2.53 6.10
CA GLY A 61 -32.38 2.36 6.08
C GLY A 61 -31.96 0.90 6.25
N TYR A 62 -30.81 0.67 6.88
CA TYR A 62 -30.33 -0.66 7.24
C TYR A 62 -31.39 -1.44 8.06
N ASN A 63 -31.71 -2.66 7.62
CA ASN A 63 -32.63 -3.55 8.30
C ASN A 63 -32.16 -5.01 8.13
N PRO A 64 -31.71 -5.68 9.20
CA PRO A 64 -31.23 -7.06 9.13
C PRO A 64 -32.34 -8.07 8.76
N ASP A 65 -33.62 -7.71 8.85
CA ASP A 65 -34.76 -8.61 8.58
C ASP A 65 -35.13 -8.71 7.09
N VAL A 66 -34.61 -7.82 6.24
CA VAL A 66 -35.00 -7.69 4.82
C VAL A 66 -34.06 -8.44 3.87
N GLY A 67 -32.96 -9.00 4.38
CA GLY A 67 -31.96 -9.71 3.59
C GLY A 67 -31.53 -11.02 4.24
N MET A 68 -30.22 -11.16 4.47
CA MET A 68 -29.63 -12.30 5.18
C MET A 68 -29.36 -11.92 6.65
N PRO A 69 -30.10 -12.51 7.62
CA PRO A 69 -29.78 -12.32 9.03
C PRO A 69 -28.37 -12.86 9.35
N GLN A 70 -27.51 -11.98 9.86
CA GLN A 70 -26.14 -12.34 10.24
C GLN A 70 -26.11 -12.99 11.64
N GLY A 71 -25.07 -13.78 11.91
CA GLY A 71 -24.77 -14.27 13.26
C GLY A 71 -25.42 -15.59 13.67
N GLN A 72 -25.80 -16.43 12.69
CA GLN A 72 -26.13 -17.83 13.01
C GLN A 72 -24.88 -18.62 13.43
N ARG A 73 -23.72 -18.25 12.90
CA ARG A 73 -22.40 -18.62 13.43
C ARG A 73 -21.83 -17.48 14.27
N TYR A 74 -20.71 -17.75 14.94
CA TYR A 74 -19.98 -16.73 15.68
C TYR A 74 -19.51 -15.60 14.75
N LEU A 75 -19.76 -14.35 15.14
CA LEU A 75 -19.28 -13.15 14.45
C LEU A 75 -17.94 -12.74 15.07
N MET A 76 -16.87 -13.20 14.45
CA MET A 76 -15.53 -13.18 15.03
C MET A 76 -14.80 -11.83 14.91
N PRO A 77 -14.03 -11.40 15.93
CA PRO A 77 -13.13 -10.26 15.83
C PRO A 77 -11.83 -10.65 15.11
N TYR A 78 -11.00 -9.69 14.71
CA TYR A 78 -9.73 -9.94 14.02
C TYR A 78 -8.56 -9.28 14.74
N MET A 79 -7.44 -10.00 14.86
CA MET A 79 -6.19 -9.44 15.35
C MET A 79 -5.45 -8.79 14.19
N LEU A 80 -5.00 -7.54 14.29
CA LEU A 80 -4.16 -6.95 13.23
C LEU A 80 -2.79 -7.64 13.26
N ASN A 81 -2.25 -8.01 12.09
CA ASN A 81 -0.97 -8.72 12.00
C ASN A 81 0.14 -8.01 12.77
N HIS A 82 1.06 -8.77 13.37
CA HIS A 82 2.18 -8.30 14.20
C HIS A 82 1.80 -7.20 15.22
N THR A 83 0.58 -7.29 15.78
CA THR A 83 0.11 -6.47 16.89
C THR A 83 -0.66 -7.31 17.92
N ASP A 84 -1.15 -6.66 18.96
CA ASP A 84 -2.14 -7.20 19.90
C ASP A 84 -3.53 -6.54 19.76
N ILE A 85 -3.74 -5.76 18.70
CA ILE A 85 -4.97 -4.99 18.50
C ILE A 85 -6.06 -5.93 17.95
N MET A 86 -7.15 -6.07 18.69
CA MET A 86 -8.35 -6.79 18.26
C MET A 86 -9.42 -5.80 17.80
N VAL A 87 -10.03 -6.04 16.65
CA VAL A 87 -11.09 -5.19 16.10
C VAL A 87 -12.31 -5.99 15.66
N ASP A 88 -13.48 -5.36 15.70
CA ASP A 88 -14.68 -5.92 15.09
C ASP A 88 -14.53 -5.96 13.56
N ALA A 89 -15.05 -7.01 12.91
CA ALA A 89 -14.95 -7.18 11.46
C ALA A 89 -15.50 -6.00 10.66
N ASP A 90 -16.62 -5.41 11.12
CA ASP A 90 -17.25 -4.26 10.47
C ASP A 90 -16.37 -2.98 10.55
N ASP A 91 -15.47 -2.89 11.54
CA ASP A 91 -14.56 -1.73 11.74
C ASP A 91 -13.31 -1.79 10.82
N LEU A 92 -13.13 -2.89 10.08
CA LEU A 92 -12.13 -3.02 9.01
C LEU A 92 -12.68 -2.66 7.62
N HIS A 93 -13.98 -2.34 7.50
CA HIS A 93 -14.50 -1.80 6.25
C HIS A 93 -13.97 -0.37 6.04
N PHE A 94 -13.42 -0.06 4.85
CA PHE A 94 -12.75 1.22 4.59
C PHE A 94 -13.63 2.45 4.92
N ILE A 95 -14.95 2.39 4.68
CA ILE A 95 -15.91 3.46 5.08
C ILE A 95 -15.91 3.70 6.59
N ASN A 96 -15.75 2.66 7.40
CA ASN A 96 -15.78 2.72 8.86
C ASN A 96 -14.39 2.96 9.48
N ASN A 97 -13.34 3.08 8.64
CA ASN A 97 -11.95 3.15 9.09
C ASN A 97 -11.25 4.37 8.50
N ALA A 98 -11.05 5.40 9.32
CA ALA A 98 -10.45 6.66 8.88
C ALA A 98 -8.96 6.52 8.51
N ALA A 99 -8.23 5.60 9.14
CA ALA A 99 -6.82 5.35 8.83
C ALA A 99 -6.66 4.77 7.42
N MET A 100 -7.51 3.81 7.05
CA MET A 100 -7.56 3.24 5.71
C MET A 100 -7.87 4.28 4.64
N GLN A 101 -8.83 5.18 4.89
CA GLN A 101 -9.12 6.27 3.95
C GLN A 101 -7.92 7.21 3.80
N GLN A 102 -7.31 7.60 4.91
CA GLN A 102 -6.16 8.51 4.91
C GLN A 102 -4.93 7.90 4.23
N ALA A 103 -4.66 6.60 4.39
CA ALA A 103 -3.57 5.92 3.71
C ALA A 103 -3.69 6.05 2.18
N TRP A 104 -4.89 5.88 1.63
CA TRP A 104 -5.12 6.09 0.20
C TRP A 104 -5.08 7.57 -0.18
N ASP A 105 -5.69 8.45 0.61
CA ASP A 105 -5.67 9.89 0.33
C ASP A 105 -4.22 10.43 0.29
N ASP A 106 -3.33 9.94 1.17
CA ASP A 106 -1.90 10.27 1.20
C ASP A 106 -1.16 9.83 -0.08
N ILE A 107 -1.47 8.64 -0.63
CA ILE A 107 -0.94 8.22 -1.94
C ILE A 107 -1.49 9.11 -3.04
N LYS A 108 -2.82 9.21 -3.14
CA LYS A 108 -3.51 9.93 -4.21
C LYS A 108 -2.99 11.35 -4.32
N ARG A 109 -2.90 12.07 -3.18
CA ARG A 109 -2.54 13.49 -3.12
C ARG A 109 -1.05 13.80 -3.26
N THR A 110 -0.20 12.81 -3.48
CA THR A 110 1.24 13.00 -3.60
C THR A 110 1.68 13.09 -5.07
N ILE A 111 2.57 14.03 -5.36
CA ILE A 111 3.27 14.19 -6.64
C ILE A 111 4.76 14.46 -6.35
N ILE A 112 5.63 13.93 -7.21
CA ILE A 112 7.07 14.23 -7.19
C ILE A 112 7.40 15.04 -8.45
N LEU A 113 8.24 16.07 -8.33
CA LEU A 113 8.64 16.91 -9.45
C LEU A 113 10.12 17.28 -9.33
N GLY A 114 10.90 17.12 -10.40
CA GLY A 114 12.32 17.53 -10.42
C GLY A 114 12.45 19.06 -10.45
N LEU A 115 13.51 19.64 -9.89
CA LEU A 115 13.77 21.09 -9.93
C LEU A 115 14.91 21.47 -10.88
N ASP A 116 15.78 20.53 -11.23
CA ASP A 116 16.92 20.76 -12.15
C ASP A 116 16.50 21.44 -13.47
N ASP A 117 15.44 20.95 -14.12
CA ASP A 117 14.98 21.49 -15.41
C ASP A 117 14.42 22.91 -15.27
N ALA A 118 13.76 23.21 -14.15
CA ALA A 118 13.30 24.56 -13.86
C ALA A 118 14.48 25.51 -13.64
N HIS A 119 15.51 25.07 -12.91
CA HIS A 119 16.72 25.85 -12.69
C HIS A 119 17.45 26.11 -14.01
N GLY A 120 17.60 25.07 -14.85
CA GLY A 120 18.17 25.23 -16.19
C GLY A 120 17.37 26.19 -17.07
N LEU A 121 16.03 26.21 -16.96
CA LEU A 121 15.18 27.15 -17.67
C LEU A 121 15.38 28.61 -17.18
N LEU A 122 15.50 28.82 -15.86
CA LEU A 122 15.79 30.14 -15.28
C LEU A 122 17.14 30.69 -15.78
N GLU A 123 18.18 29.85 -15.78
CA GLU A 123 19.51 30.22 -16.23
C GLU A 123 19.53 30.50 -17.73
N ALA A 124 19.00 29.57 -18.53
CA ALA A 124 19.10 29.64 -19.99
C ALA A 124 18.27 30.77 -20.60
N ARG A 125 17.05 31.02 -20.11
CA ARG A 125 16.14 32.00 -20.72
C ARG A 125 16.16 33.36 -20.04
N LEU A 126 16.42 33.41 -18.74
CA LEU A 126 16.30 34.63 -17.95
C LEU A 126 17.63 35.10 -17.35
N GLY A 127 18.70 34.31 -17.48
CA GLY A 127 20.01 34.64 -16.90
C GLY A 127 19.96 34.81 -15.38
N LYS A 128 19.04 34.11 -14.71
CA LYS A 128 18.86 34.19 -13.25
C LYS A 128 19.72 33.14 -12.57
N GLU A 129 20.45 33.56 -11.56
CA GLU A 129 21.25 32.67 -10.70
C GLU A 129 20.34 31.88 -9.76
N VAL A 130 20.67 30.61 -9.56
CA VAL A 130 20.03 29.71 -8.59
C VAL A 130 21.04 29.31 -7.53
N THR A 131 20.71 29.55 -6.27
CA THR A 131 21.54 29.23 -5.10
C THR A 131 20.72 28.51 -4.03
N PRO A 132 21.33 27.88 -3.02
CA PRO A 132 20.59 27.33 -1.88
C PRO A 132 19.68 28.35 -1.19
N ASP A 133 20.08 29.63 -1.15
CA ASP A 133 19.26 30.72 -0.61
C ASP A 133 18.01 30.98 -1.46
N THR A 134 18.16 31.05 -2.79
CA THR A 134 16.99 31.26 -3.68
C THR A 134 16.06 30.05 -3.69
N ILE A 135 16.61 28.82 -3.59
CA ILE A 135 15.81 27.59 -3.46
C ILE A 135 15.05 27.58 -2.13
N SER A 136 15.70 27.95 -1.03
CA SER A 136 15.04 28.04 0.30
C SER A 136 13.93 29.09 0.29
N HIS A 137 14.15 30.24 -0.34
CA HIS A 137 13.12 31.25 -0.54
C HIS A 137 11.96 30.74 -1.41
N TYR A 138 12.26 30.06 -2.52
CA TYR A 138 11.25 29.39 -3.36
C TYR A 138 10.41 28.40 -2.56
N MET A 139 11.03 27.58 -1.71
CA MET A 139 10.30 26.61 -0.88
C MET A 139 9.41 27.27 0.18
N GLU A 140 9.81 28.42 0.72
CA GLU A 140 8.97 29.19 1.65
C GLU A 140 7.73 29.77 0.93
N VAL A 141 7.93 30.36 -0.25
CA VAL A 141 6.81 30.85 -1.09
C VAL A 141 5.91 29.69 -1.52
N LEU A 142 6.48 28.53 -1.88
CA LEU A 142 5.72 27.35 -2.30
C LEU A 142 4.85 26.82 -1.18
N ASN A 143 5.34 26.78 0.06
CA ASN A 143 4.56 26.29 1.19
C ASN A 143 3.42 27.23 1.60
N HIS A 144 3.48 28.52 1.23
CA HIS A 144 2.32 29.43 1.30
C HIS A 144 1.36 29.24 0.12
N ALA A 145 1.90 29.11 -1.10
CA ALA A 145 1.09 29.03 -2.31
C ALA A 145 0.36 27.69 -2.46
N LEU A 146 1.04 26.57 -2.18
CA LEU A 146 0.55 25.21 -2.47
C LEU A 146 -0.81 24.91 -1.81
N PRO A 147 -1.07 25.29 -0.54
CA PRO A 147 -2.38 25.09 0.07
C PRO A 147 -3.49 26.00 -0.47
N GLY A 148 -3.16 27.01 -1.28
CA GLY A 148 -4.10 27.97 -1.87
C GLY A 148 -3.94 29.42 -1.39
N GLY A 149 -2.75 29.83 -0.95
CA GLY A 149 -2.40 31.22 -0.66
C GLY A 149 -1.99 32.00 -1.91
N ALA A 150 -2.34 33.29 -1.99
CA ALA A 150 -2.03 34.14 -3.13
C ALA A 150 -0.63 34.77 -3.02
N VAL A 151 0.08 34.90 -4.15
CA VAL A 151 1.47 35.42 -4.19
C VAL A 151 1.72 36.55 -5.17
N ILE A 152 0.73 36.94 -5.98
CA ILE A 152 0.91 37.97 -7.04
C ILE A 152 -0.28 38.93 -7.11
N GLN A 153 -1.48 38.42 -7.33
CA GLN A 153 -2.65 39.26 -7.61
C GLN A 153 -3.24 39.86 -6.33
N GLU A 154 -3.71 41.10 -6.42
CA GLU A 154 -4.52 41.77 -5.39
C GLU A 154 -5.96 41.22 -5.36
N HIS A 155 -6.64 41.35 -4.22
CA HIS A 155 -8.05 40.99 -4.02
C HIS A 155 -8.35 39.50 -4.28
N MET A 156 -7.41 38.62 -3.94
CA MET A 156 -7.60 37.18 -4.01
C MET A 156 -8.37 36.67 -2.78
N VAL A 157 -9.23 35.68 -3.02
CA VAL A 157 -9.72 34.80 -1.96
C VAL A 157 -8.70 33.67 -1.76
N GLU A 158 -8.65 33.12 -0.55
CA GLU A 158 -7.69 32.06 -0.18
C GLU A 158 -8.40 30.93 0.57
N THR A 159 -7.77 29.76 0.62
CA THR A 159 -8.25 28.62 1.40
C THR A 159 -8.02 28.86 2.89
N LYS A 160 -8.94 28.41 3.75
CA LYS A 160 -8.74 28.45 5.21
C LYS A 160 -7.61 27.48 5.58
N PRO A 161 -6.49 27.93 6.18
CA PRO A 161 -5.32 27.06 6.40
C PRO A 161 -5.61 25.76 7.16
N MET A 162 -6.50 25.80 8.16
CA MET A 162 -6.87 24.61 8.92
C MET A 162 -7.67 23.56 8.14
N LEU A 163 -8.25 23.89 6.97
CA LEU A 163 -8.89 22.90 6.08
C LEU A 163 -7.89 22.22 5.12
N VAL A 164 -6.69 22.76 5.03
CA VAL A 164 -5.64 22.35 4.08
C VAL A 164 -4.28 22.19 4.79
N ASN A 165 -4.31 21.93 6.11
CA ASN A 165 -3.11 21.94 6.96
C ASN A 165 -2.16 20.77 6.68
N ASP A 166 -2.65 19.74 5.99
CA ASP A 166 -1.89 18.57 5.55
C ASP A 166 -1.18 18.81 4.20
N CYS A 167 -1.34 19.98 3.60
CA CYS A 167 -0.74 20.37 2.33
C CYS A 167 0.59 21.10 2.53
N TYR A 168 1.65 20.58 1.93
CA TYR A 168 3.00 21.15 2.01
C TYR A 168 3.92 20.57 0.92
N ALA A 169 5.09 21.17 0.77
CA ALA A 169 6.16 20.69 -0.09
C ALA A 169 7.49 20.57 0.67
N LYS A 170 8.22 19.49 0.39
CA LYS A 170 9.61 19.28 0.82
C LYS A 170 10.50 18.97 -0.38
N VAL A 171 11.81 19.07 -0.21
CA VAL A 171 12.81 18.71 -1.20
C VAL A 171 13.75 17.63 -0.68
N PHE A 172 14.25 16.79 -1.57
CA PHE A 172 15.31 15.82 -1.30
C PHE A 172 16.31 15.79 -2.46
N THR A 173 17.55 15.42 -2.16
CA THR A 173 18.63 15.33 -3.15
C THR A 173 19.69 14.32 -2.70
N GLY A 174 20.40 13.74 -3.66
CA GLY A 174 21.62 12.96 -3.38
C GLY A 174 22.89 13.81 -3.30
N ASP A 175 22.80 15.13 -3.48
CA ASP A 175 23.91 16.05 -3.23
C ASP A 175 23.89 16.53 -1.77
N ASP A 176 24.74 15.91 -0.93
CA ASP A 176 24.81 16.23 0.50
C ASP A 176 25.21 17.70 0.76
N ASP A 177 26.06 18.30 -0.08
CA ASP A 177 26.48 19.71 0.08
C ASP A 177 25.29 20.65 -0.15
N LEU A 178 24.45 20.35 -1.15
CA LEU A 178 23.21 21.10 -1.38
C LEU A 178 22.22 20.86 -0.25
N ALA A 179 22.04 19.61 0.19
CA ALA A 179 21.15 19.29 1.30
C ALA A 179 21.50 20.06 2.58
N ASP A 180 22.79 20.15 2.92
CA ASP A 180 23.30 20.87 4.09
C ASP A 180 23.12 22.40 3.97
N ALA A 181 23.16 22.93 2.75
CA ALA A 181 23.02 24.36 2.50
C ALA A 181 21.56 24.85 2.44
N LEU A 182 20.59 23.94 2.28
CA LEU A 182 19.16 24.28 2.25
C LEU A 182 18.58 24.51 3.65
N ASP A 183 17.53 25.33 3.76
CA ASP A 183 16.79 25.43 5.02
C ASP A 183 16.16 24.08 5.38
N ARG A 184 16.62 23.53 6.51
CA ARG A 184 16.16 22.24 7.06
C ARG A 184 14.65 22.12 7.24
N ARG A 185 13.89 23.23 7.31
CA ARG A 185 12.42 23.22 7.37
C ARG A 185 11.82 22.54 6.14
N PHE A 186 12.50 22.58 5.00
CA PHE A 186 12.00 22.05 3.73
C PHE A 186 12.70 20.75 3.29
N LEU A 187 13.75 20.32 4.01
CA LEU A 187 14.53 19.15 3.63
C LEU A 187 13.87 17.85 4.12
N LEU A 188 13.68 16.92 3.19
CA LEU A 188 13.46 15.50 3.46
C LEU A 188 14.81 14.78 3.33
N ASP A 189 15.46 14.61 4.48
CA ASP A 189 16.85 14.19 4.57
C ASP A 189 17.02 12.68 4.42
N ILE A 190 17.62 12.24 3.31
CA ILE A 190 17.84 10.83 2.98
C ILE A 190 18.71 10.15 4.05
N ASN A 191 19.77 10.80 4.53
CA ASN A 191 20.66 10.19 5.53
C ASN A 191 19.95 9.97 6.87
N LYS A 192 19.04 10.88 7.25
CA LYS A 192 18.26 10.75 8.50
C LYS A 192 17.15 9.71 8.42
N GLU A 193 16.45 9.62 7.30
CA GLU A 193 15.32 8.70 7.17
C GLU A 193 15.75 7.28 6.77
N PHE A 194 16.97 7.11 6.24
CA PHE A 194 17.57 5.82 5.87
C PHE A 194 18.93 5.58 6.57
N PRO A 195 18.99 5.61 7.92
CA PRO A 195 20.24 5.49 8.65
C PRO A 195 20.78 4.04 8.70
N THR A 196 19.93 3.07 8.40
CA THR A 196 20.25 1.65 8.52
C THR A 196 20.94 1.09 7.29
N GLY A 197 21.62 -0.04 7.48
CA GLY A 197 22.16 -0.88 6.41
C GLY A 197 22.31 -2.31 6.89
N TRP A 198 22.83 -3.17 6.03
CA TRP A 198 23.01 -4.60 6.26
C TRP A 198 24.42 -4.93 6.78
N THR A 199 25.46 -4.23 6.30
CA THR A 199 26.85 -4.45 6.77
C THR A 199 27.49 -3.23 7.43
N LYS A 200 27.03 -2.03 7.10
CA LYS A 200 27.42 -0.76 7.75
C LYS A 200 26.22 0.19 7.82
N PRO A 201 26.26 1.24 8.67
CA PRO A 201 25.25 2.30 8.65
C PRO A 201 25.15 2.98 7.27
N TYR A 202 23.98 3.52 6.96
CA TYR A 202 23.69 4.31 5.74
C TYR A 202 23.77 3.57 4.40
N GLU A 203 23.87 2.23 4.34
CA GLU A 203 23.90 1.54 3.04
C GLU A 203 22.66 1.81 2.18
N GLN A 204 21.47 1.94 2.80
CA GLN A 204 20.27 2.31 2.05
C GLN A 204 20.33 3.75 1.53
N ALA A 205 20.80 4.69 2.36
CA ALA A 205 21.01 6.07 1.93
C ALA A 205 22.04 6.14 0.79
N ASP A 206 23.14 5.38 0.87
CA ASP A 206 24.16 5.29 -0.18
C ASP A 206 23.53 4.84 -1.51
N GLN A 207 22.76 3.74 -1.51
CA GLN A 207 22.08 3.25 -2.72
C GLN A 207 21.10 4.29 -3.30
N LEU A 208 20.31 4.94 -2.43
CA LEU A 208 19.33 5.95 -2.85
C LEU A 208 20.01 7.19 -3.45
N LYS A 209 21.06 7.71 -2.80
CA LYS A 209 21.82 8.86 -3.29
C LYS A 209 22.57 8.55 -4.57
N GLU A 210 23.10 7.34 -4.72
CA GLU A 210 23.71 6.88 -5.97
C GLU A 210 22.68 6.86 -7.12
N ALA A 211 21.49 6.32 -6.89
CA ALA A 211 20.44 6.24 -7.90
C ALA A 211 19.83 7.60 -8.27
N ILE A 212 19.64 8.48 -7.28
CA ILE A 212 19.09 9.83 -7.48
C ILE A 212 20.14 10.76 -8.10
N GLY A 213 21.42 10.54 -7.76
CA GLY A 213 22.52 11.43 -8.10
C GLY A 213 22.36 12.83 -7.49
N LYS A 214 23.03 13.81 -8.08
CA LYS A 214 23.00 15.21 -7.62
C LYS A 214 21.72 15.97 -7.99
N LYS A 215 20.64 15.25 -8.29
CA LYS A 215 19.35 15.84 -8.69
C LYS A 215 18.58 16.35 -7.49
N LEU A 216 17.85 17.45 -7.67
CA LEU A 216 16.98 18.03 -6.67
C LEU A 216 15.53 17.71 -7.04
N TRP A 217 14.82 17.07 -6.12
CA TRP A 217 13.42 16.70 -6.29
C TRP A 217 12.58 17.34 -5.21
N GLN A 218 11.37 17.76 -5.56
CA GLN A 218 10.34 18.16 -4.61
C GLN A 218 9.26 17.08 -4.52
N VAL A 219 8.86 16.77 -3.28
CA VAL A 219 7.62 16.02 -2.98
C VAL A 219 6.57 17.03 -2.56
N LEU A 220 5.42 17.00 -3.23
CA LEU A 220 4.31 17.91 -2.98
C LEU A 220 3.08 17.10 -2.61
N ARG A 221 2.45 17.51 -1.52
CA ARG A 221 1.22 16.89 -1.05
C ARG A 221 0.11 17.91 -1.11
N MET A 222 -0.86 17.63 -1.96
CA MET A 222 -2.06 18.45 -2.07
C MET A 222 -2.95 18.23 -0.84
N PRO A 223 -3.91 19.14 -0.56
CA PRO A 223 -4.82 18.96 0.56
C PRO A 223 -5.68 17.70 0.38
N THR A 224 -5.84 16.88 1.43
CA THR A 224 -6.70 15.70 1.41
C THR A 224 -8.13 16.06 0.97
N VAL A 225 -8.67 17.20 1.42
CA VAL A 225 -10.01 17.65 1.02
C VAL A 225 -10.15 17.84 -0.50
N VAL A 226 -9.08 18.25 -1.20
CA VAL A 226 -9.08 18.37 -2.67
C VAL A 226 -9.15 16.99 -3.32
N GLY A 227 -8.38 16.01 -2.83
CA GLY A 227 -8.42 14.64 -3.35
C GLY A 227 -9.73 13.90 -3.08
N ARG A 228 -10.46 14.29 -2.02
CA ARG A 228 -11.78 13.74 -1.68
C ARG A 228 -12.92 14.39 -2.48
N VAL A 229 -12.80 15.69 -2.81
CA VAL A 229 -13.81 16.42 -3.61
C VAL A 229 -13.61 16.20 -5.11
N CYS A 230 -12.36 16.11 -5.56
CA CYS A 230 -11.99 15.89 -6.95
C CYS A 230 -11.50 14.44 -7.14
N ASP A 231 -10.33 14.26 -7.76
CA ASP A 231 -9.74 12.97 -8.13
C ASP A 231 -8.20 13.05 -8.17
N GLY A 232 -7.52 11.95 -8.46
CA GLY A 232 -6.06 11.90 -8.61
C GLY A 232 -5.54 12.70 -9.81
N GLU A 233 -6.35 12.88 -10.85
CA GLU A 233 -6.06 13.66 -12.07
C GLU A 233 -5.78 15.14 -11.72
N THR A 234 -6.42 15.64 -10.66
CA THR A 234 -6.24 17.00 -10.15
C THR A 234 -4.81 17.28 -9.68
N MET A 235 -4.08 16.27 -9.20
CA MET A 235 -2.91 16.44 -8.36
C MET A 235 -1.71 17.08 -9.07
N PHE A 236 -1.29 16.52 -10.21
CA PHE A 236 -0.18 17.10 -10.97
C PHE A 236 -0.54 18.45 -11.61
N ARG A 237 -1.83 18.71 -11.86
CA ARG A 237 -2.30 20.02 -12.32
C ARG A 237 -2.17 21.05 -11.21
N TRP A 238 -2.61 20.71 -10.00
CA TRP A 238 -2.48 21.58 -8.82
C TRP A 238 -1.01 21.94 -8.57
N VAL A 239 -0.10 20.96 -8.61
CA VAL A 239 1.35 21.18 -8.57
C VAL A 239 1.77 22.16 -9.66
N GLY A 240 1.42 21.91 -10.92
CA GLY A 240 1.81 22.78 -12.02
C GLY A 240 1.35 24.24 -11.86
N MET A 241 0.19 24.46 -11.26
CA MET A 241 -0.31 25.82 -11.00
C MET A 241 0.50 26.50 -9.90
N GLN A 242 0.61 25.87 -8.73
CA GLN A 242 1.23 26.51 -7.56
C GLN A 242 2.75 26.63 -7.70
N VAL A 243 3.41 25.68 -8.36
CA VAL A 243 4.82 25.78 -8.75
C VAL A 243 5.03 26.94 -9.74
N GLY A 244 4.16 27.07 -10.75
CA GLY A 244 4.24 28.18 -11.70
C GLY A 244 4.14 29.55 -11.01
N MET A 245 3.17 29.72 -10.11
CA MET A 245 3.01 30.96 -9.34
C MET A 245 4.20 31.23 -8.40
N THR A 246 4.76 30.18 -7.81
CA THR A 246 5.93 30.28 -6.95
C THR A 246 7.17 30.71 -7.75
N MET A 247 7.40 30.12 -8.93
CA MET A 247 8.50 30.50 -9.82
C MET A 247 8.41 31.99 -10.20
N ILE A 248 7.21 32.48 -10.53
CA ILE A 248 6.99 33.90 -10.84
C ILE A 248 7.40 34.79 -9.67
N ASN A 249 6.93 34.48 -8.46
CA ASN A 249 7.19 35.27 -7.27
C ASN A 249 8.67 35.20 -6.84
N ALA A 250 9.16 34.01 -6.52
CA ALA A 250 10.47 33.80 -5.90
C ALA A 250 11.62 34.25 -6.81
N TYR A 251 11.45 34.10 -8.13
CA TYR A 251 12.46 34.51 -9.11
C TYR A 251 12.15 35.84 -9.79
N LYS A 252 11.13 36.60 -9.34
CA LYS A 252 10.81 37.93 -9.87
C LYS A 252 10.68 37.94 -11.40
N MET A 253 9.86 37.05 -11.91
CA MET A 253 9.55 36.95 -13.35
C MET A 253 8.36 37.85 -13.70
N CYS A 254 8.11 38.07 -14.98
CA CYS A 254 6.82 38.62 -15.39
C CYS A 254 5.71 37.63 -15.03
N ALA A 255 4.60 38.14 -14.50
CA ALA A 255 3.42 37.34 -14.18
C ALA A 255 2.60 37.03 -15.45
N GLY A 256 3.13 36.14 -16.31
CA GLY A 256 2.50 35.71 -17.56
C GLY A 256 3.32 36.07 -18.79
N GLU A 257 4.51 35.49 -18.93
CA GLU A 257 5.36 35.60 -20.11
C GLU A 257 5.58 34.24 -20.80
N SER A 258 6.35 34.20 -21.89
CA SER A 258 6.62 32.96 -22.62
C SER A 258 7.29 31.90 -21.75
N SER A 259 8.24 32.29 -20.90
CA SER A 259 8.93 31.36 -19.99
C SER A 259 7.97 30.73 -18.98
N THR A 260 6.92 31.44 -18.56
CA THR A 260 5.83 30.88 -17.73
C THR A 260 5.13 29.69 -18.41
N GLY A 261 4.92 29.76 -19.73
CA GLY A 261 4.36 28.65 -20.51
C GLY A 261 5.25 27.41 -20.52
N GLU A 262 6.57 27.60 -20.55
CA GLU A 262 7.52 26.49 -20.47
C GLU A 262 7.62 25.89 -19.07
N PHE A 263 7.56 26.70 -18.00
CA PHE A 263 7.42 26.18 -16.64
C PHE A 263 6.14 25.34 -16.47
N ALA A 264 5.05 25.72 -17.14
CA ALA A 264 3.82 24.90 -17.12
C ALA A 264 4.03 23.53 -17.79
N TYR A 265 4.79 23.46 -18.90
CA TYR A 265 5.12 22.18 -19.55
C TYR A 265 6.10 21.35 -18.70
N TYR A 266 7.13 22.00 -18.15
CA TYR A 266 8.09 21.40 -17.22
C TYR A 266 7.37 20.70 -16.06
N ALA A 267 6.52 21.44 -15.36
CA ALA A 267 5.90 20.98 -14.11
C ALA A 267 4.80 19.92 -14.32
N LYS A 268 4.20 19.89 -15.51
CA LYS A 268 3.05 19.02 -15.79
C LYS A 268 3.39 17.82 -16.67
N HIS A 269 4.58 17.78 -17.26
CA HIS A 269 4.99 16.73 -18.19
C HIS A 269 6.48 16.38 -18.09
N ALA A 270 7.38 17.35 -18.30
CA ALA A 270 8.79 17.02 -18.57
C ALA A 270 9.52 16.41 -17.36
N ALA A 271 9.23 16.90 -16.15
CA ALA A 271 9.95 16.49 -14.94
C ALA A 271 9.03 15.87 -13.86
N VAL A 272 7.75 15.69 -14.15
CA VAL A 272 6.77 15.20 -13.17
C VAL A 272 6.80 13.68 -13.07
N VAL A 273 6.79 13.19 -11.84
CA VAL A 273 6.62 11.77 -11.51
C VAL A 273 5.32 11.61 -10.74
N GLN A 274 4.37 10.94 -11.37
CA GLN A 274 3.05 10.64 -10.83
C GLN A 274 3.06 9.28 -10.13
N MET A 275 2.11 9.05 -9.22
CA MET A 275 1.98 7.76 -8.53
C MET A 275 1.44 6.68 -9.46
N ALA A 276 0.56 7.06 -10.40
CA ALA A 276 -0.10 6.15 -11.33
C ALA A 276 -0.48 6.87 -12.63
N ASN A 277 -0.47 6.15 -13.75
CA ASN A 277 -0.94 6.65 -15.04
C ASN A 277 -2.44 6.36 -15.25
N LYS A 278 -3.04 6.99 -16.27
CA LYS A 278 -4.45 6.84 -16.64
C LYS A 278 -4.83 5.42 -17.06
N MET A 279 -6.13 5.13 -17.03
CA MET A 279 -6.69 3.80 -17.32
C MET A 279 -7.39 3.69 -18.68
N PRO A 280 -7.46 2.49 -19.29
CA PRO A 280 -8.25 2.24 -20.48
C PRO A 280 -9.76 2.50 -20.28
N VAL A 281 -10.43 2.91 -21.36
CA VAL A 281 -11.79 3.50 -21.33
C VAL A 281 -12.89 2.62 -20.70
N ARG A 282 -12.75 1.29 -20.69
CA ARG A 282 -13.71 0.40 -20.00
C ARG A 282 -13.76 0.65 -18.48
N ARG A 283 -12.65 1.12 -17.93
CA ARG A 283 -12.43 1.38 -16.50
C ARG A 283 -11.79 2.75 -16.33
N GLU A 284 -12.24 3.72 -17.13
CA GLU A 284 -11.66 5.05 -17.27
C GLU A 284 -11.47 5.74 -15.93
N ARG A 285 -10.21 6.06 -15.63
CA ARG A 285 -9.77 6.89 -14.53
C ARG A 285 -8.58 7.70 -15.01
N GLY A 286 -8.45 8.88 -14.42
CA GLY A 286 -7.27 9.70 -14.58
C GLY A 286 -6.04 9.10 -13.89
N HIS A 287 -4.99 9.91 -13.84
CA HIS A 287 -3.75 9.67 -13.13
C HIS A 287 -3.97 9.57 -11.60
N ASN A 288 -2.97 9.02 -10.90
CA ASN A 288 -2.98 8.88 -9.43
C ASN A 288 -4.19 8.13 -8.85
N GLU A 289 -4.82 7.25 -9.64
CA GLU A 289 -5.88 6.34 -9.15
C GLU A 289 -5.34 4.90 -9.00
N PRO A 290 -5.94 4.05 -8.15
CA PRO A 290 -5.37 2.75 -7.77
C PRO A 290 -5.11 1.83 -8.96
N GLY A 291 -5.97 1.92 -9.98
CA GLY A 291 -5.94 1.08 -11.17
C GLY A 291 -4.61 1.11 -11.92
N GLY A 292 -3.93 2.26 -11.90
CA GLY A 292 -2.67 2.50 -12.59
C GLY A 292 -1.44 2.44 -11.69
N LEU A 293 -1.60 2.10 -10.40
CA LEU A 293 -0.52 2.02 -9.41
C LEU A 293 0.25 0.70 -9.59
N PRO A 294 1.54 0.73 -9.96
CA PRO A 294 2.34 -0.49 -10.02
C PRO A 294 2.58 -1.09 -8.63
N LEU A 295 2.77 -2.41 -8.58
CA LEU A 295 3.04 -3.15 -7.34
C LEU A 295 4.31 -2.65 -6.64
N GLY A 296 5.36 -2.32 -7.40
CA GLY A 296 6.59 -1.78 -6.83
C GLY A 296 6.43 -0.40 -6.22
N ILE A 297 5.54 0.44 -6.77
CA ILE A 297 5.22 1.76 -6.17
C ILE A 297 4.47 1.58 -4.85
N ASN A 298 3.53 0.62 -4.77
CA ASN A 298 2.87 0.27 -3.51
C ASN A 298 3.90 -0.14 -2.44
N ALA A 299 4.83 -1.04 -2.77
CA ALA A 299 5.87 -1.47 -1.86
C ALA A 299 6.80 -0.30 -1.45
N ASP A 300 7.13 0.59 -2.38
CA ASP A 300 7.99 1.73 -2.11
C ASP A 300 7.37 2.77 -1.18
N CYS A 301 6.04 2.87 -1.13
CA CYS A 301 5.35 3.72 -0.14
C CYS A 301 5.58 3.27 1.31
N THR A 302 5.86 1.99 1.57
CA THR A 302 6.06 1.50 2.95
C THR A 302 7.48 1.76 3.46
N ARG A 303 7.60 2.00 4.77
CA ARG A 303 8.90 2.27 5.44
C ARG A 303 9.50 1.06 6.13
N SER A 304 8.81 -0.09 6.12
CA SER A 304 9.31 -1.32 6.75
C SER A 304 10.76 -1.66 6.36
N PRO A 305 11.19 -1.57 5.09
CA PRO A 305 12.59 -1.85 4.72
C PRO A 305 13.64 -0.95 5.40
N ALA A 306 13.30 0.32 5.66
CA ALA A 306 14.20 1.27 6.31
C ALA A 306 14.20 1.14 7.85
N LEU A 307 13.10 0.66 8.43
CA LEU A 307 12.97 0.48 9.87
C LEU A 307 13.45 -0.91 10.33
N PHE A 308 13.32 -1.93 9.47
CA PHE A 308 13.60 -3.33 9.76
C PHE A 308 14.36 -3.98 8.57
N PRO A 309 15.61 -3.55 8.30
CA PRO A 309 16.33 -3.90 7.07
C PRO A 309 16.68 -5.39 6.93
N ASN A 310 16.68 -6.15 8.03
CA ASN A 310 17.01 -7.57 8.05
C ASN A 310 15.77 -8.47 8.13
N ASP A 311 14.58 -7.90 7.99
CA ASP A 311 13.31 -8.61 8.08
C ASP A 311 12.51 -8.46 6.78
N PRO A 312 12.84 -9.28 5.74
CA PRO A 312 12.15 -9.23 4.46
C PRO A 312 10.66 -9.53 4.61
N ILE A 313 10.27 -10.42 5.53
CA ILE A 313 8.88 -10.85 5.68
C ILE A 313 8.02 -9.76 6.31
N ARG A 314 8.53 -9.00 7.29
CA ARG A 314 7.82 -7.81 7.75
C ARG A 314 7.61 -6.80 6.63
N ALA A 315 8.59 -6.61 5.75
CA ALA A 315 8.42 -5.74 4.58
C ALA A 315 7.37 -6.25 3.59
N GLU A 316 7.30 -7.57 3.36
CA GLU A 316 6.21 -8.18 2.60
C GLU A 316 4.86 -7.85 3.23
N LEU A 317 4.68 -8.16 4.52
CA LEU A 317 3.39 -8.06 5.21
C LEU A 317 2.86 -6.63 5.34
N GLU A 318 3.75 -5.66 5.56
CA GLU A 318 3.37 -4.24 5.56
C GLU A 318 2.96 -3.76 4.15
N SER A 319 3.66 -4.19 3.10
CA SER A 319 3.27 -3.91 1.72
C SER A 319 1.96 -4.59 1.33
N ILE A 320 1.74 -5.82 1.81
CA ILE A 320 0.50 -6.59 1.62
C ILE A 320 -0.69 -5.85 2.25
N ALA A 321 -0.53 -5.32 3.47
CA ALA A 321 -1.59 -4.59 4.14
C ALA A 321 -2.05 -3.36 3.32
N ILE A 322 -1.12 -2.56 2.79
CA ILE A 322 -1.45 -1.44 1.89
C ILE A 322 -2.08 -1.94 0.60
N ALA A 323 -1.51 -2.96 -0.05
CA ALA A 323 -2.02 -3.46 -1.33
C ALA A 323 -3.42 -4.07 -1.19
N ALA A 324 -3.71 -4.76 -0.08
CA ALA A 324 -5.02 -5.31 0.22
C ALA A 324 -6.07 -4.20 0.42
N LEU A 325 -5.72 -3.12 1.11
CA LEU A 325 -6.58 -1.95 1.21
C LEU A 325 -6.81 -1.31 -0.17
N VAL A 326 -5.74 -0.93 -0.86
CA VAL A 326 -5.79 -0.11 -2.07
C VAL A 326 -6.42 -0.88 -3.23
N GLN A 327 -5.99 -2.13 -3.44
CA GLN A 327 -6.42 -2.92 -4.60
C GLN A 327 -7.69 -3.72 -4.33
N ASP A 328 -7.85 -4.34 -3.16
CA ASP A 328 -9.04 -5.17 -2.91
C ASP A 328 -10.20 -4.37 -2.30
N GLN A 329 -9.99 -3.59 -1.23
CA GLN A 329 -11.09 -2.88 -0.58
C GLN A 329 -11.54 -1.64 -1.37
N LEU A 330 -10.60 -0.83 -1.83
CA LEU A 330 -10.89 0.43 -2.53
C LEU A 330 -11.08 0.20 -4.03
N TRP A 331 -10.08 -0.29 -4.74
CA TRP A 331 -10.15 -0.43 -6.20
C TRP A 331 -11.22 -1.43 -6.62
N PHE A 332 -11.04 -2.71 -6.31
CA PHE A 332 -12.03 -3.73 -6.68
C PHE A 332 -13.32 -3.57 -5.90
N GLY A 333 -13.25 -3.32 -4.59
CA GLY A 333 -14.40 -3.29 -3.68
C GLY A 333 -15.24 -2.02 -3.72
N SER A 334 -14.76 -0.95 -4.35
CA SER A 334 -15.50 0.31 -4.50
C SER A 334 -15.43 0.87 -5.91
N TYR A 335 -14.25 1.26 -6.41
CA TYR A 335 -14.12 1.90 -7.73
C TYR A 335 -14.65 1.04 -8.88
N MET A 336 -14.45 -0.29 -8.80
CA MET A 336 -14.84 -1.24 -9.85
C MET A 336 -16.10 -2.05 -9.52
N SER A 337 -16.67 -1.90 -8.32
CA SER A 337 -17.92 -2.56 -7.92
C SER A 337 -18.77 -1.70 -6.98
N GLY A 338 -18.55 -1.76 -5.68
CA GLY A 338 -19.29 -1.05 -4.63
C GLY A 338 -20.20 -1.95 -3.78
N GLY A 339 -20.86 -1.33 -2.78
CA GLY A 339 -21.75 -2.02 -1.84
C GLY A 339 -21.05 -2.45 -0.56
N VAL A 340 -21.33 -3.67 -0.08
CA VAL A 340 -20.65 -4.26 1.10
C VAL A 340 -19.15 -4.45 0.84
N GLY A 341 -18.75 -4.61 -0.42
CA GLY A 341 -17.36 -4.67 -0.83
C GLY A 341 -16.63 -5.93 -0.36
N PHE A 342 -15.31 -5.79 -0.21
CA PHE A 342 -14.37 -6.92 -0.13
C PHE A 342 -13.49 -6.91 1.13
N THR A 343 -14.02 -6.39 2.25
CA THR A 343 -13.27 -6.27 3.52
C THR A 343 -12.54 -7.55 3.92
N GLN A 344 -13.23 -8.69 3.96
CA GLN A 344 -12.64 -9.96 4.43
C GLN A 344 -11.82 -10.70 3.35
N TYR A 345 -11.90 -10.30 2.09
CA TYR A 345 -10.90 -10.75 1.10
C TYR A 345 -9.55 -10.11 1.42
N ALA A 346 -9.56 -8.81 1.69
CA ALA A 346 -8.37 -8.06 2.03
C ALA A 346 -7.84 -8.41 3.43
N SER A 347 -8.69 -8.36 4.46
CA SER A 347 -8.26 -8.49 5.85
C SER A 347 -7.65 -9.84 6.19
N ALA A 348 -8.02 -10.90 5.47
CA ALA A 348 -7.37 -12.20 5.62
C ALA A 348 -5.84 -12.14 5.42
N THR A 349 -5.36 -11.19 4.62
CA THR A 349 -3.92 -11.03 4.35
C THR A 349 -3.18 -10.15 5.37
N TYR A 350 -3.91 -9.41 6.22
CA TYR A 350 -3.33 -8.53 7.24
C TYR A 350 -3.89 -8.76 8.65
N THR A 351 -4.57 -9.88 8.89
CA THR A 351 -5.12 -10.24 10.20
C THR A 351 -4.83 -11.67 10.62
N ASP A 352 -4.90 -11.87 11.94
CA ASP A 352 -4.77 -13.11 12.68
C ASP A 352 -3.41 -13.80 12.60
N ASN A 353 -2.39 -13.13 12.06
CA ASN A 353 -1.06 -13.68 11.80
C ASN A 353 -1.08 -14.97 10.95
N ILE A 354 -2.14 -15.23 10.18
CA ILE A 354 -2.24 -16.46 9.37
C ILE A 354 -1.30 -16.38 8.18
N LEU A 355 -1.38 -15.30 7.40
CA LEU A 355 -0.42 -15.09 6.30
C LEU A 355 0.98 -14.81 6.83
N GLU A 356 1.09 -14.13 7.98
CA GLU A 356 2.36 -13.91 8.64
C GLU A 356 3.08 -15.24 8.94
N ASP A 357 2.38 -16.19 9.55
CA ASP A 357 2.90 -17.54 9.82
C ASP A 357 3.44 -18.21 8.55
N PHE A 358 2.67 -18.14 7.45
CA PHE A 358 3.03 -18.79 6.19
C PHE A 358 4.22 -18.13 5.53
N CYS A 359 4.31 -16.81 5.52
CA CYS A 359 5.44 -16.10 4.91
C CYS A 359 6.74 -16.31 5.71
N TYR A 360 6.68 -16.28 7.04
CA TYR A 360 7.86 -16.57 7.87
C TYR A 360 8.31 -18.02 7.74
N LYS A 361 7.37 -18.98 7.69
CA LYS A 361 7.72 -20.37 7.43
C LYS A 361 8.26 -20.58 6.02
N GLY A 362 7.66 -19.94 5.03
CA GLY A 362 8.11 -19.95 3.66
C GLY A 362 9.56 -19.48 3.57
N CYS A 363 9.91 -18.36 4.20
CA CYS A 363 11.28 -17.87 4.25
C CYS A 363 12.25 -18.90 4.87
N GLU A 364 11.89 -19.51 6.01
CA GLU A 364 12.68 -20.57 6.64
C GLU A 364 12.94 -21.74 5.66
N ILE A 365 11.88 -22.25 5.01
CA ILE A 365 11.97 -23.33 4.03
C ILE A 365 12.85 -22.91 2.84
N GLY A 366 12.63 -21.72 2.29
CA GLY A 366 13.41 -21.20 1.17
C GLY A 366 14.91 -21.13 1.49
N LEU A 367 15.26 -20.65 2.69
CA LEU A 367 16.65 -20.59 3.17
C LEU A 367 17.26 -21.97 3.42
N ASP A 368 16.49 -22.92 3.94
CA ASP A 368 16.96 -24.29 4.16
C ASP A 368 17.34 -24.98 2.84
N PHE A 369 16.47 -24.89 1.84
CA PHE A 369 16.74 -25.43 0.51
C PHE A 369 17.88 -24.69 -0.19
N ALA A 370 17.93 -23.36 -0.07
CA ALA A 370 19.02 -22.57 -0.64
C ALA A 370 20.38 -22.91 0.01
N GLY A 371 20.42 -23.06 1.33
CA GLY A 371 21.61 -23.46 2.07
C GLY A 371 22.12 -24.83 1.65
N ALA A 372 21.21 -25.80 1.49
CA ALA A 372 21.55 -27.13 0.99
C ALA A 372 22.10 -27.11 -0.45
N GLU A 373 21.48 -26.33 -1.36
CA GLU A 373 21.90 -26.21 -2.76
C GLU A 373 23.26 -25.51 -2.92
N LEU A 374 23.57 -24.58 -2.01
CA LEU A 374 24.81 -23.79 -2.01
C LEU A 374 25.92 -24.39 -1.13
N GLY A 375 25.61 -25.34 -0.25
CA GLY A 375 26.56 -25.90 0.73
C GLY A 375 26.94 -24.91 1.84
N VAL A 376 26.02 -24.03 2.23
CA VAL A 376 26.22 -23.01 3.28
C VAL A 376 25.08 -23.05 4.31
N PRO A 377 25.25 -22.50 5.53
CA PRO A 377 24.15 -22.40 6.50
C PRO A 377 22.96 -21.58 5.97
N PRO A 378 21.69 -21.90 6.34
CA PRO A 378 20.51 -21.18 5.88
C PRO A 378 20.57 -19.65 6.09
N ALA A 379 21.12 -19.21 7.23
CA ALA A 379 21.28 -17.78 7.55
C ALA A 379 22.20 -17.03 6.56
N GLU A 380 23.07 -17.75 5.84
CA GLU A 380 23.95 -17.18 4.81
C GLU A 380 23.39 -17.37 3.40
N ALA A 381 22.26 -18.05 3.21
CA ALA A 381 21.73 -18.42 1.90
C ALA A 381 20.75 -17.40 1.29
N MET A 382 20.30 -16.42 2.08
CA MET A 382 19.31 -15.41 1.68
C MET A 382 19.72 -14.71 0.38
N GLY A 383 18.83 -14.73 -0.61
CA GLY A 383 18.99 -14.02 -1.87
C GLY A 383 20.13 -14.55 -2.77
N LYS A 384 20.64 -15.76 -2.52
CA LYS A 384 21.85 -16.27 -3.21
C LYS A 384 21.56 -17.27 -4.33
N ILE A 385 20.36 -17.82 -4.46
CA ILE A 385 20.02 -18.72 -5.56
C ILE A 385 19.76 -17.93 -6.85
N LYS A 386 20.76 -17.89 -7.73
CA LYS A 386 20.77 -17.14 -8.99
C LYS A 386 21.48 -17.92 -10.10
N GLY A 387 21.35 -17.46 -11.35
CA GLY A 387 22.11 -18.00 -12.48
C GLY A 387 21.85 -19.49 -12.73
N ASP A 388 22.93 -20.26 -12.81
CA ASP A 388 22.93 -21.71 -13.04
C ASP A 388 22.28 -22.52 -11.92
N LYS A 389 22.19 -21.96 -10.70
CA LYS A 389 21.49 -22.59 -9.56
C LYS A 389 19.98 -22.38 -9.59
N LEU A 390 19.50 -21.37 -10.30
CA LEU A 390 18.08 -21.09 -10.41
C LEU A 390 17.44 -22.00 -11.47
N THR A 391 16.91 -23.14 -11.04
CA THR A 391 16.34 -24.17 -11.91
C THR A 391 14.90 -24.50 -11.53
N MET A 392 14.11 -25.03 -12.47
CA MET A 392 12.75 -25.50 -12.18
C MET A 392 12.73 -26.61 -11.12
N ASP A 393 13.73 -27.51 -11.10
CA ASP A 393 13.84 -28.57 -10.10
C ASP A 393 14.06 -28.01 -8.69
N PHE A 394 14.86 -26.94 -8.55
CA PHE A 394 15.02 -26.24 -7.29
C PHE A 394 13.69 -25.59 -6.87
N LEU A 395 13.09 -24.80 -7.77
CA LEU A 395 11.84 -24.09 -7.50
C LEU A 395 10.73 -25.06 -7.09
N GLU A 396 10.51 -26.15 -7.84
CA GLU A 396 9.45 -27.12 -7.56
C GLU A 396 9.57 -27.71 -6.14
N LYS A 397 10.78 -28.06 -5.69
CA LYS A 397 11.00 -28.63 -4.36
C LYS A 397 10.60 -27.64 -3.26
N VAL A 398 11.05 -26.39 -3.37
CA VAL A 398 10.72 -25.32 -2.41
C VAL A 398 9.22 -25.06 -2.40
N ILE A 399 8.63 -24.92 -3.59
CA ILE A 399 7.21 -24.62 -3.75
C ILE A 399 6.34 -25.70 -3.12
N ARG A 400 6.62 -26.97 -3.42
CA ARG A 400 5.81 -28.09 -2.90
C ARG A 400 5.93 -28.21 -1.38
N ALA A 401 7.10 -27.93 -0.81
CA ALA A 401 7.31 -27.98 0.63
C ALA A 401 6.49 -26.92 1.38
N GLU A 402 6.56 -25.66 0.94
CA GLU A 402 5.80 -24.59 1.59
C GLU A 402 4.29 -24.69 1.31
N ASN A 403 3.89 -25.08 0.10
CA ASN A 403 2.47 -25.27 -0.20
C ASN A 403 1.86 -26.38 0.66
N ASP A 404 2.58 -27.48 0.90
CA ASP A 404 2.16 -28.52 1.84
C ASP A 404 2.03 -27.99 3.27
N TYR A 405 2.99 -27.17 3.72
CA TYR A 405 2.94 -26.55 5.04
C TYR A 405 1.69 -25.68 5.23
N ALA A 406 1.48 -24.69 4.34
CA ALA A 406 0.40 -23.72 4.48
C ALA A 406 -0.98 -24.39 4.40
N LEU A 407 -1.17 -25.33 3.48
CA LEU A 407 -2.43 -26.07 3.33
C LEU A 407 -2.68 -27.00 4.51
N THR A 408 -1.63 -27.63 5.06
CA THR A 408 -1.73 -28.44 6.27
C THR A 408 -2.17 -27.61 7.47
N GLN A 409 -1.79 -26.33 7.59
CA GLN A 409 -2.24 -25.50 8.72
C GLN A 409 -3.76 -25.32 8.73
N TYR A 410 -4.37 -25.11 7.56
CA TYR A 410 -5.84 -25.04 7.45
C TYR A 410 -6.54 -26.36 7.80
N GLU A 411 -5.91 -27.50 7.51
CA GLU A 411 -6.46 -28.82 7.78
C GLU A 411 -6.29 -29.24 9.26
N ALA A 412 -5.11 -28.97 9.83
CA ALA A 412 -4.76 -29.34 11.20
C ALA A 412 -5.32 -28.38 12.25
N TYR A 413 -5.56 -27.11 11.88
CA TYR A 413 -6.12 -26.08 12.75
C TYR A 413 -7.42 -25.52 12.13
N PRO A 414 -8.57 -26.19 12.33
CA PRO A 414 -9.83 -25.78 11.71
C PRO A 414 -10.26 -24.35 12.03
N THR A 415 -9.83 -23.77 13.16
CA THR A 415 -10.04 -22.35 13.50
C THR A 415 -9.41 -21.38 12.49
N VAL A 416 -8.26 -21.75 11.90
CA VAL A 416 -7.58 -20.98 10.85
C VAL A 416 -8.41 -21.02 9.57
N ALA A 417 -8.90 -22.20 9.18
CA ALA A 417 -9.81 -22.33 8.04
C ALA A 417 -11.17 -21.67 8.30
N GLU A 418 -11.62 -21.63 9.55
CA GLU A 418 -12.86 -20.97 9.94
C GLU A 418 -12.74 -19.44 9.88
N SER A 419 -11.56 -18.91 10.23
CA SER A 419 -11.20 -17.50 10.07
C SER A 419 -11.10 -17.12 8.59
N HIS A 420 -10.40 -17.95 7.80
CA HIS A 420 -10.30 -17.85 6.35
C HIS A 420 -11.35 -18.74 5.67
N PHE A 421 -12.62 -18.51 5.97
CA PHE A 421 -13.72 -19.36 5.50
C PHE A 421 -13.87 -19.39 3.97
N GLY A 422 -13.50 -18.30 3.28
CA GLY A 422 -13.49 -18.23 1.82
C GLY A 422 -12.27 -18.93 1.22
N GLY A 423 -12.48 -19.77 0.21
CA GLY A 423 -11.37 -20.48 -0.44
C GLY A 423 -10.33 -19.57 -1.08
N SER A 424 -10.76 -18.43 -1.64
CA SER A 424 -9.88 -17.45 -2.26
C SER A 424 -8.81 -16.89 -1.33
N VAL A 425 -9.15 -16.60 -0.08
CA VAL A 425 -8.15 -16.06 0.85
C VAL A 425 -7.18 -17.15 1.32
N ARG A 426 -7.63 -18.41 1.38
CA ARG A 426 -6.73 -19.55 1.62
C ARG A 426 -5.76 -19.75 0.46
N ALA A 427 -6.26 -19.66 -0.78
CA ALA A 427 -5.47 -19.72 -2.00
C ALA A 427 -4.44 -18.60 -2.03
N CYS A 428 -4.87 -17.35 -1.83
CA CYS A 428 -4.02 -16.17 -1.74
C CYS A 428 -2.90 -16.37 -0.71
N CYS A 429 -3.24 -16.77 0.52
CA CYS A 429 -2.25 -16.85 1.59
C CYS A 429 -1.26 -18.00 1.40
N ALA A 430 -1.71 -19.17 0.94
CA ALA A 430 -0.81 -20.30 0.66
C ALA A 430 0.17 -19.97 -0.47
N ALA A 431 -0.31 -19.35 -1.54
CA ALA A 431 0.53 -18.94 -2.66
C ALA A 431 1.48 -17.79 -2.32
N ALA A 432 1.06 -16.89 -1.42
CA ALA A 432 1.92 -15.86 -0.86
C ALA A 432 3.05 -16.47 -0.02
N GLY A 433 2.78 -17.42 0.88
CA GLY A 433 3.83 -18.12 1.64
C GLY A 433 4.84 -18.82 0.73
N VAL A 434 4.37 -19.49 -0.32
CA VAL A 434 5.23 -20.07 -1.36
C VAL A 434 6.07 -19.01 -2.07
N GLY A 435 5.47 -17.88 -2.42
CA GLY A 435 6.17 -16.75 -3.02
C GLY A 435 7.28 -16.23 -2.10
N SER A 436 7.02 -16.08 -0.79
CA SER A 436 8.00 -15.67 0.21
C SER A 436 9.19 -16.64 0.29
N ALA A 437 8.92 -17.95 0.19
CA ALA A 437 9.99 -18.96 0.14
C ALA A 437 10.93 -18.75 -1.05
N ILE A 438 10.36 -18.49 -2.23
CA ILE A 438 11.14 -18.21 -3.44
C ILE A 438 11.84 -16.85 -3.36
N ALA A 439 11.17 -15.83 -2.81
CA ALA A 439 11.74 -14.50 -2.61
C ALA A 439 12.98 -14.55 -1.70
N CYS A 440 12.87 -15.19 -0.53
CA CYS A 440 13.99 -15.34 0.41
C CYS A 440 15.14 -16.19 -0.17
N ALA A 441 14.85 -17.24 -0.93
CA ALA A 441 15.88 -18.07 -1.54
C ALA A 441 16.65 -17.34 -2.67
N THR A 442 15.94 -16.57 -3.49
CA THR A 442 16.48 -16.05 -4.77
C THR A 442 16.83 -14.58 -4.75
N GLY A 443 16.14 -13.77 -3.94
CA GLY A 443 16.23 -12.31 -3.99
C GLY A 443 15.75 -11.74 -5.33
N LEU A 444 14.78 -12.40 -5.99
CA LEU A 444 14.28 -12.05 -7.32
C LEU A 444 12.75 -12.14 -7.34
N ALA A 445 12.07 -11.12 -7.88
CA ALA A 445 10.61 -11.11 -7.92
C ALA A 445 10.03 -12.07 -8.97
N GLN A 446 10.60 -12.12 -10.19
CA GLN A 446 10.01 -12.91 -11.29
C GLN A 446 9.82 -14.41 -10.97
N PRO A 447 10.78 -15.12 -10.32
CA PRO A 447 10.59 -16.52 -9.95
C PRO A 447 9.45 -16.77 -8.97
N THR A 448 9.06 -15.76 -8.18
CA THR A 448 7.91 -15.88 -7.27
C THR A 448 6.59 -16.09 -8.03
N LEU A 449 6.47 -15.63 -9.29
CA LEU A 449 5.31 -15.92 -10.15
C LEU A 449 5.22 -17.40 -10.52
N SER A 450 6.38 -18.06 -10.71
CA SER A 450 6.40 -19.53 -10.90
C SER A 450 5.95 -20.26 -9.63
N GLY A 451 6.38 -19.74 -8.46
CA GLY A 451 5.89 -20.20 -7.16
C GLY A 451 4.39 -20.05 -6.99
N TRP A 452 3.86 -18.87 -7.30
CA TRP A 452 2.43 -18.57 -7.26
C TRP A 452 1.62 -19.54 -8.12
N SER A 453 2.02 -19.73 -9.39
CA SER A 453 1.29 -20.59 -10.30
C SER A 453 1.23 -22.05 -9.81
N LEU A 454 2.37 -22.62 -9.41
CA LEU A 454 2.41 -24.01 -8.96
C LEU A 454 1.72 -24.19 -7.60
N SER A 455 1.75 -23.18 -6.72
CA SER A 455 0.96 -23.19 -5.49
C SER A 455 -0.54 -23.28 -5.79
N MET A 456 -1.06 -22.44 -6.68
CA MET A 456 -2.48 -22.41 -7.03
C MET A 456 -2.95 -23.73 -7.66
N LEU A 457 -2.18 -24.25 -8.62
CA LEU A 457 -2.49 -25.54 -9.26
C LEU A 457 -2.44 -26.69 -8.26
N GLY A 458 -1.40 -26.73 -7.42
CA GLY A 458 -1.25 -27.76 -6.38
C GLY A 458 -2.31 -27.67 -5.28
N HIS A 459 -2.76 -26.47 -4.91
CA HIS A 459 -3.88 -26.27 -3.99
C HIS A 459 -5.16 -26.85 -4.58
N TYR A 460 -5.47 -26.51 -5.84
CA TYR A 460 -6.65 -27.02 -6.52
C TYR A 460 -6.66 -28.55 -6.50
N GLU A 461 -5.54 -29.17 -6.88
CA GLU A 461 -5.41 -30.64 -6.89
C GLU A 461 -5.54 -31.26 -5.49
N ARG A 462 -4.88 -30.70 -4.46
CA ARG A 462 -4.90 -31.23 -3.09
C ARG A 462 -6.31 -31.17 -2.48
N VAL A 463 -6.99 -30.03 -2.60
CA VAL A 463 -8.18 -29.71 -1.81
C VAL A 463 -9.48 -29.92 -2.61
N GLY A 464 -9.39 -30.08 -3.93
CA GLY A 464 -10.54 -30.22 -4.83
C GLY A 464 -11.38 -28.94 -4.97
N ARG A 465 -10.81 -27.79 -4.59
CA ARG A 465 -11.37 -26.44 -4.70
C ARG A 465 -10.26 -25.40 -4.57
N LEU A 466 -10.54 -24.17 -5.01
CA LEU A 466 -9.61 -23.05 -4.88
C LEU A 466 -10.34 -21.80 -4.36
N GLY A 467 -10.75 -20.87 -5.24
CA GLY A 467 -11.40 -19.62 -4.90
C GLY A 467 -12.85 -19.48 -5.37
N PHE A 468 -13.34 -18.24 -5.42
CA PHE A 468 -14.61 -17.91 -6.06
C PHE A 468 -14.57 -18.18 -7.57
N TYR A 469 -15.72 -18.13 -8.23
CA TYR A 469 -15.89 -18.52 -9.65
C TYR A 469 -14.79 -17.99 -10.58
N GLY A 470 -14.51 -16.68 -10.56
CA GLY A 470 -13.52 -16.07 -11.45
C GLY A 470 -12.13 -15.92 -10.83
N TYR A 471 -11.85 -16.52 -9.67
CA TYR A 471 -10.63 -16.27 -8.90
C TYR A 471 -9.38 -16.56 -9.73
N ASP A 472 -9.33 -17.74 -10.35
CA ASP A 472 -8.12 -18.28 -10.97
C ASP A 472 -7.89 -17.86 -12.42
N LEU A 473 -8.60 -16.84 -12.91
CA LEU A 473 -8.38 -16.30 -14.25
C LEU A 473 -6.89 -15.93 -14.46
N GLN A 474 -6.29 -15.20 -13.52
CA GLN A 474 -4.88 -14.84 -13.62
C GLN A 474 -3.95 -15.99 -13.23
N ASP A 475 -4.40 -16.89 -12.35
CA ASP A 475 -3.57 -18.01 -11.87
C ASP A 475 -3.30 -19.01 -13.00
N GLN A 476 -4.33 -19.32 -13.82
CA GLN A 476 -4.17 -20.16 -15.01
C GLN A 476 -3.29 -19.49 -16.08
N CYS A 477 -3.28 -18.15 -16.13
CA CYS A 477 -2.40 -17.38 -17.00
C CYS A 477 -0.99 -17.16 -16.44
N THR A 478 -0.74 -17.45 -15.16
CA THR A 478 0.51 -17.06 -14.50
C THR A 478 1.69 -17.82 -15.08
N ALA A 479 1.61 -19.15 -15.25
CA ALA A 479 2.72 -19.92 -15.84
C ALA A 479 3.09 -19.44 -17.26
N PRO A 480 2.16 -19.36 -18.24
CA PRO A 480 2.52 -18.92 -19.60
C PRO A 480 2.97 -17.46 -19.65
N CYS A 481 2.47 -16.59 -18.76
CA CYS A 481 2.81 -15.17 -18.75
C CYS A 481 3.98 -14.81 -17.82
N SER A 482 4.55 -15.75 -17.06
CA SER A 482 5.62 -15.46 -16.09
C SER A 482 6.89 -14.99 -16.78
N TYR A 483 7.25 -15.60 -17.91
CA TYR A 483 8.45 -15.26 -18.68
C TYR A 483 8.13 -14.92 -20.13
N SER A 484 6.86 -14.60 -20.41
CA SER A 484 6.47 -14.08 -21.72
C SER A 484 7.13 -12.72 -21.97
N TYR A 485 7.40 -12.44 -23.23
CA TYR A 485 7.85 -11.14 -23.74
C TYR A 485 6.92 -10.62 -24.83
N GLN A 486 5.73 -11.23 -24.96
CA GLN A 486 4.71 -10.77 -25.91
C GLN A 486 4.10 -9.44 -25.44
N SER A 487 3.41 -8.76 -26.36
CA SER A 487 2.91 -7.38 -26.23
C SER A 487 2.38 -6.99 -24.86
N ASP A 488 1.36 -7.69 -24.38
CA ASP A 488 0.58 -7.39 -23.18
C ASP A 488 0.58 -8.55 -22.19
N GLU A 489 1.40 -9.56 -22.45
CA GLU A 489 1.63 -10.71 -21.57
C GLU A 489 2.92 -10.57 -20.74
N GLY A 490 3.97 -9.97 -21.32
CA GLY A 490 5.29 -9.90 -20.71
C GLY A 490 5.54 -8.60 -19.96
N LEU A 491 5.81 -8.68 -18.65
CA LEU A 491 6.27 -7.55 -17.86
C LEU A 491 6.98 -8.03 -16.57
N PRO A 492 8.09 -7.39 -16.14
CA PRO A 492 8.68 -7.62 -14.82
C PRO A 492 7.65 -7.41 -13.70
N PHE A 493 7.70 -8.23 -12.67
CA PHE A 493 6.65 -8.30 -11.66
C PHE A 493 6.42 -6.97 -10.93
N GLU A 494 7.50 -6.27 -10.58
CA GLU A 494 7.51 -4.97 -9.92
C GLU A 494 6.70 -3.91 -10.69
N MET A 495 6.69 -4.01 -12.02
CA MET A 495 6.03 -3.08 -12.93
C MET A 495 4.58 -3.47 -13.25
N ARG A 496 4.14 -4.66 -12.85
CA ARG A 496 2.73 -5.07 -13.01
C ARG A 496 1.84 -4.31 -12.03
N GLY A 497 0.54 -4.45 -12.22
CA GLY A 497 -0.50 -3.88 -11.37
C GLY A 497 -1.87 -4.20 -11.95
N THR A 498 -2.92 -3.60 -11.42
CA THR A 498 -4.32 -3.89 -11.81
C THR A 498 -4.72 -3.46 -13.23
N ASN A 499 -3.78 -2.94 -14.02
CA ASN A 499 -3.99 -2.71 -15.45
C ASN A 499 -3.31 -3.75 -16.34
N TYR A 500 -2.41 -4.58 -15.80
CA TYR A 500 -1.90 -5.76 -16.50
C TYR A 500 -3.07 -6.70 -16.80
N PRO A 501 -3.26 -7.19 -18.04
CA PRO A 501 -4.57 -7.62 -18.51
C PRO A 501 -5.27 -8.67 -17.65
N ASN A 502 -4.56 -9.72 -17.24
CA ASN A 502 -5.15 -10.79 -16.44
C ASN A 502 -5.31 -10.41 -14.95
N TYR A 503 -4.65 -9.36 -14.45
CA TYR A 503 -4.77 -8.89 -13.06
C TYR A 503 -5.96 -7.92 -12.84
N ALA A 504 -6.64 -7.52 -13.90
CA ALA A 504 -7.48 -6.32 -13.89
C ALA A 504 -8.89 -6.47 -13.27
N MET A 505 -9.20 -7.61 -12.63
CA MET A 505 -10.58 -7.93 -12.25
C MET A 505 -10.77 -8.58 -10.86
N ASN A 506 -9.77 -9.25 -10.31
CA ASN A 506 -9.99 -10.24 -9.26
C ASN A 506 -9.25 -9.88 -7.96
N VAL A 507 -9.99 -9.93 -6.84
CA VAL A 507 -9.47 -9.79 -5.47
C VAL A 507 -8.58 -10.97 -5.06
N GLY A 508 -7.81 -10.82 -3.98
CA GLY A 508 -7.04 -11.90 -3.36
C GLY A 508 -5.75 -12.25 -4.11
N HIS A 509 -5.18 -11.30 -4.83
CA HIS A 509 -3.93 -11.50 -5.58
C HIS A 509 -2.99 -10.30 -5.39
N GLN A 510 -3.48 -9.11 -5.72
CA GLN A 510 -2.66 -7.89 -5.71
C GLN A 510 -2.13 -7.53 -4.32
N SER A 511 -2.87 -7.91 -3.26
CA SER A 511 -2.40 -7.88 -1.88
C SER A 511 -1.07 -8.62 -1.74
N ALA A 512 -1.09 -9.94 -1.97
CA ALA A 512 0.09 -10.78 -1.90
C ALA A 512 1.20 -10.33 -2.86
N TYR A 513 0.86 -9.96 -4.09
CA TYR A 513 1.83 -9.50 -5.08
C TYR A 513 2.60 -8.25 -4.64
N GLY A 514 1.93 -7.30 -3.98
CA GLY A 514 2.59 -6.14 -3.39
C GLY A 514 3.62 -6.55 -2.33
N GLY A 515 3.36 -7.64 -1.61
CA GLY A 515 4.32 -8.26 -0.69
C GLY A 515 5.49 -8.90 -1.39
N LEU A 516 5.24 -9.82 -2.31
CA LEU A 516 6.28 -10.64 -2.96
C LEU A 516 7.35 -9.79 -3.64
N VAL A 517 6.96 -8.68 -4.28
CA VAL A 517 7.94 -7.74 -4.84
C VAL A 517 8.77 -7.09 -3.74
N ALA A 518 8.17 -6.68 -2.61
CA ALA A 518 8.90 -6.09 -1.49
C ALA A 518 9.89 -7.07 -0.85
N GLY A 519 9.47 -8.31 -0.61
CA GLY A 519 10.29 -9.34 0.03
C GLY A 519 11.47 -9.75 -0.81
N ALA A 520 11.28 -9.91 -2.13
CA ALA A 520 12.37 -10.25 -3.05
C ALA A 520 13.48 -9.19 -3.01
N HIS A 521 13.13 -7.91 -3.05
CA HIS A 521 14.08 -6.81 -3.00
C HIS A 521 14.76 -6.68 -1.63
N LEU A 522 14.04 -6.81 -0.52
CA LEU A 522 14.67 -6.71 0.79
C LEU A 522 15.57 -7.92 1.09
N ALA A 523 15.18 -9.13 0.63
CA ALA A 523 16.06 -10.31 0.66
C ALA A 523 17.32 -10.13 -0.19
N ASN A 524 17.22 -9.33 -1.27
CA ASN A 524 18.34 -8.95 -2.13
C ASN A 524 19.16 -7.76 -1.58
N LYS A 525 18.75 -7.16 -0.47
CA LYS A 525 19.37 -5.98 0.16
C LYS A 525 19.26 -4.71 -0.69
N ASP A 526 18.09 -4.50 -1.28
CA ASP A 526 17.76 -3.28 -2.01
C ASP A 526 16.98 -2.30 -1.13
N ALA A 527 17.29 -1.00 -1.24
CA ALA A 527 16.61 0.06 -0.49
C ALA A 527 15.21 0.41 -1.03
N TRP A 528 14.92 0.03 -2.28
CA TRP A 528 13.63 0.24 -2.95
C TRP A 528 13.30 -0.95 -3.87
N VAL A 529 12.06 -0.99 -4.35
CA VAL A 529 11.55 -1.99 -5.29
C VAL A 529 11.58 -1.46 -6.73
N LEU A 530 10.92 -0.33 -6.99
CA LEU A 530 10.75 0.19 -8.35
C LEU A 530 11.22 1.65 -8.51
N SER A 531 11.02 2.50 -7.50
CA SER A 531 11.30 3.93 -7.58
C SER A 531 12.02 4.46 -6.33
N PRO A 532 13.31 4.84 -6.43
CA PRO A 532 14.01 5.48 -5.32
C PRO A 532 13.37 6.83 -4.94
N LEU A 533 12.73 7.51 -5.90
CA LEU A 533 12.02 8.78 -5.67
C LEU A 533 10.80 8.58 -4.77
N VAL A 534 9.97 7.57 -5.07
CA VAL A 534 8.80 7.24 -4.22
C VAL A 534 9.25 6.76 -2.85
N LYS A 535 10.29 5.92 -2.79
CA LYS A 535 10.85 5.44 -1.52
C LYS A 535 11.21 6.60 -0.60
N VAL A 536 11.94 7.60 -1.10
CA VAL A 536 12.28 8.79 -0.31
C VAL A 536 11.03 9.60 0.01
N ALA A 537 10.15 9.85 -0.96
CA ALA A 537 8.96 10.67 -0.78
C ALA A 537 8.03 10.16 0.34
N PHE A 538 7.95 8.85 0.59
CA PHE A 538 7.11 8.28 1.66
C PHE A 538 7.87 8.01 2.97
N ALA A 539 9.16 8.34 3.04
CA ALA A 539 9.91 8.36 4.29
C ALA A 539 9.60 9.60 5.16
N ASP A 540 8.80 10.51 4.64
CA ASP A 540 8.37 11.73 5.33
C ASP A 540 7.47 11.45 6.53
N ARG A 541 7.88 11.96 7.70
CA ARG A 541 7.17 11.79 8.98
C ARG A 541 6.04 12.79 9.21
N ASP A 542 5.87 13.78 8.34
CA ASP A 542 4.74 14.73 8.45
C ASP A 542 3.46 14.21 7.77
N LEU A 543 3.51 13.04 7.12
CA LEU A 543 2.32 12.38 6.61
C LEU A 543 1.36 11.99 7.76
N PRO A 544 0.04 12.20 7.60
CA PRO A 544 -0.95 11.82 8.61
C PRO A 544 -0.96 10.31 8.93
N PHE A 545 -0.77 9.45 7.92
CA PHE A 545 -0.67 8.01 8.11
C PHE A 545 0.78 7.58 8.36
N ASP A 546 1.00 6.72 9.36
CA ASP A 546 2.34 6.17 9.64
C ASP A 546 2.67 4.98 8.71
N TRP A 547 3.45 5.26 7.67
CA TRP A 547 3.88 4.30 6.66
C TRP A 547 4.89 3.24 7.15
N GLY A 548 5.32 3.28 8.42
CA GLY A 548 6.18 2.26 9.03
C GLY A 548 5.45 1.16 9.81
N TYR A 549 4.17 1.39 10.12
CA TYR A 549 3.35 0.55 11.00
C TYR A 549 1.90 0.45 10.51
N THR A 550 1.73 -0.01 9.29
CA THR A 550 0.48 -0.07 8.54
C THR A 550 -0.65 -0.77 9.29
N THR A 551 -0.42 -2.01 9.76
CA THR A 551 -1.48 -2.79 10.41
C THR A 551 -1.89 -2.17 11.76
N ARG A 552 -0.94 -1.54 12.46
CA ARG A 552 -1.20 -0.78 13.68
C ARG A 552 -2.10 0.43 13.40
N GLU A 553 -1.83 1.17 12.33
CA GLU A 553 -2.67 2.31 11.94
C GLU A 553 -4.07 1.86 11.52
N PHE A 554 -4.20 0.75 10.78
CA PHE A 554 -5.52 0.15 10.48
C PHE A 554 -6.26 -0.24 11.76
N GLY A 555 -5.56 -0.81 12.74
CA GLY A 555 -6.08 -1.10 14.07
C GLY A 555 -6.59 0.15 14.80
N ARG A 556 -5.77 1.22 14.85
CA ARG A 556 -6.19 2.53 15.41
C ARG A 556 -7.43 3.08 14.70
N GLY A 557 -7.50 2.93 13.37
CA GLY A 557 -8.69 3.29 12.61
C GLY A 557 -9.92 2.49 13.01
N GLY A 558 -9.77 1.17 13.20
CA GLY A 558 -10.86 0.29 13.63
C GLY A 558 -11.33 0.56 15.07
N LEU A 559 -10.41 0.97 15.94
CA LEU A 559 -10.70 1.44 17.30
C LEU A 559 -11.27 2.87 17.34
N ARG A 560 -11.34 3.56 16.19
CA ARG A 560 -11.77 4.97 16.05
C ARG A 560 -10.85 5.96 16.80
N GLU A 561 -9.55 5.67 16.83
CA GLU A 561 -8.49 6.45 17.48
C GLU A 561 -7.58 7.20 16.49
N PHE A 562 -7.83 7.04 15.20
CA PHE A 562 -7.12 7.73 14.12
C PHE A 562 -7.77 9.08 13.81
N LYS A 563 -6.95 10.10 13.48
CA LYS A 563 -7.40 11.45 13.13
C LYS A 563 -7.07 11.74 11.65
N PRO A 564 -8.06 11.72 10.74
CA PRO A 564 -7.83 12.02 9.34
C PRO A 564 -7.70 13.53 9.08
N ALA A 565 -7.15 13.87 7.92
CA ALA A 565 -7.14 15.21 7.37
C ALA A 565 -8.37 15.46 6.48
N GLY A 566 -8.61 16.72 6.10
CA GLY A 566 -9.64 17.12 5.14
C GLY A 566 -11.08 17.11 5.65
N GLU A 567 -11.29 17.01 6.97
CA GLU A 567 -12.61 17.18 7.59
C GLU A 567 -13.14 18.63 7.44
N ARG A 568 -14.45 18.81 7.60
CA ARG A 568 -15.17 20.07 7.33
C ARG A 568 -15.92 20.64 8.54
N ASP A 569 -15.67 20.11 9.73
CA ASP A 569 -16.28 20.54 10.99
C ASP A 569 -16.12 22.05 11.25
N LEU A 570 -15.02 22.66 10.80
CA LEU A 570 -14.74 24.09 10.97
C LEU A 570 -15.66 25.04 10.19
N ILE A 571 -16.47 24.55 9.26
CA ILE A 571 -17.30 25.38 8.34
C ILE A 571 -18.74 24.90 8.21
N ILE A 572 -19.24 24.09 9.16
CA ILE A 572 -20.61 23.57 9.14
C ILE A 572 -21.37 23.93 10.42
N GLY A 573 -22.69 24.09 10.31
CA GLY A 573 -23.60 24.33 11.44
C GLY A 573 -24.25 23.06 12.00
N GLY A 574 -23.92 21.88 11.47
CA GLY A 574 -24.53 20.59 11.79
C GLY A 574 -24.23 19.55 10.72
N TYR A 575 -24.71 18.31 10.90
CA TYR A 575 -24.51 17.23 9.94
C TYR A 575 -25.85 16.83 9.32
N TYR A 576 -25.85 16.37 8.07
CA TYR A 576 -27.08 15.88 7.46
C TYR A 576 -27.71 14.77 8.31
N GLY A 577 -28.94 14.99 8.76
CA GLY A 577 -29.67 14.05 9.61
C GLY A 577 -29.32 14.09 11.11
N ARG A 578 -28.51 15.04 11.59
CA ARG A 578 -28.12 15.18 13.00
C ARG A 578 -28.04 16.63 13.48
#